data_AF-A0A7W0RUM8-F1
#
_entry.id   AF-A0A7W0RUM8-F1
#
_cell.length_a   1.000
_cell.length_b   1.000
_cell.length_c   1.000
_cell.angle_alpha   90.00
_cell.angle_beta   90.00
_cell.angle_gamma   90.00
#
_symmetry.space_group_name_H-M   'P 1'
#
loop_
_entity.id
_entity.type
_entity.pdbx_description
1 polymer ?
#
loop_
_entity_poly.entity_id
_entity_poly.type
_entity_poly.pdbx_seq_one_letter_code
_entity_poly.pdbx_strand_id
1 'polypeptide(L)'
;MGFVDPTYPGAPAPTTGYDYSNTNYALAGMIIEKAAGRSVAQEFADRFFGASYGLTDTYYAAGPYPDAVTDRMAAGYLWEPEITEMKPLLGQDMRLQDMS
;
A
#
# COMPACT_ATOMS: atom_id res chain seq x y z
N MET A 1 -12.49 -3.46 -13.74
CA MET A 1 -11.45 -4.24 -13.04
C MET A 1 -11.33 -5.58 -13.75
N GLY A 2 -10.40 -5.73 -14.70
CA GLY A 2 -10.33 -6.88 -15.60
C GLY A 2 -8.91 -7.15 -16.11
N PHE A 3 -7.91 -7.01 -15.25
CA PHE A 3 -6.49 -7.14 -15.64
C PHE A 3 -5.88 -8.52 -15.33
N VAL A 4 -6.69 -9.51 -14.93
CA VAL A 4 -6.17 -10.81 -14.46
C VAL A 4 -6.48 -11.96 -15.43
N ASP A 5 -7.35 -11.73 -16.42
CA ASP A 5 -7.65 -12.72 -17.44
C ASP A 5 -6.83 -12.42 -18.71
N PRO A 6 -5.80 -13.21 -19.03
CA PRO A 6 -5.01 -13.03 -20.25
C PRO A 6 -5.83 -13.28 -21.53
N THR A 7 -7.05 -13.82 -21.42
CA THR A 7 -7.96 -14.01 -22.55
C THR A 7 -8.88 -12.82 -22.81
N TYR A 8 -8.85 -11.78 -21.95
CA TYR A 8 -9.66 -10.57 -22.15
C TYR A 8 -9.19 -9.80 -23.40
N PRO A 9 -10.11 -9.38 -24.30
CA PRO A 9 -9.75 -8.61 -25.48
C PRO A 9 -9.01 -7.31 -25.12
N GLY A 10 -7.76 -7.17 -25.58
CA GLY A 10 -6.91 -6.02 -25.27
C GLY A 10 -6.13 -6.14 -23.96
N ALA A 11 -6.11 -7.32 -23.32
CA ALA A 11 -5.18 -7.57 -22.23
C ALA A 11 -3.73 -7.38 -22.70
N PRO A 12 -2.88 -6.70 -21.91
CA PRO A 12 -1.47 -6.62 -22.22
C PRO A 12 -0.85 -8.03 -22.22
N ALA A 13 0.07 -8.28 -23.15
CA ALA A 13 0.79 -9.55 -23.18
C ALA A 13 1.61 -9.74 -21.89
N PRO A 14 1.79 -10.99 -21.41
CA PRO A 14 2.70 -11.27 -20.32
C PRO A 14 4.09 -10.70 -20.62
N THR A 15 4.67 -10.01 -19.65
CA THR A 15 6.04 -9.49 -19.75
C THR A 15 7.05 -10.65 -19.75
N THR A 16 8.13 -10.52 -20.53
CA THR A 16 9.27 -11.43 -20.47
C THR A 16 10.42 -10.78 -19.70
N GLY A 17 11.14 -11.56 -18.90
CA GLY A 17 12.16 -11.02 -18.00
C GLY A 17 11.59 -10.34 -16.76
N TYR A 18 12.41 -9.53 -16.10
CA TYR A 18 12.02 -8.80 -14.89
C TYR A 18 11.50 -7.40 -15.26
N ASP A 19 10.33 -7.06 -14.76
CA ASP A 19 9.78 -5.71 -14.81
C ASP A 19 9.06 -5.40 -13.49
N TYR A 20 9.36 -4.25 -12.90
CA TYR A 20 8.81 -3.87 -11.60
C TYR A 20 7.38 -3.36 -11.76
N SER A 21 6.44 -3.88 -10.97
CA SER A 21 5.03 -3.48 -11.03
C SER A 21 4.42 -3.43 -9.64
N ASN A 22 4.14 -2.21 -9.16
CA ASN A 22 3.29 -2.01 -7.96
C ASN A 22 1.91 -2.65 -8.14
N THR A 23 1.34 -2.59 -9.35
CA THR A 23 0.04 -3.17 -9.67
C THR A 23 0.01 -4.68 -9.43
N ASN A 24 1.10 -5.40 -9.73
CA ASN A 24 1.16 -6.84 -9.50
C ASN A 24 1.07 -7.19 -8.01
N TYR A 25 1.58 -6.35 -7.11
CA TYR A 25 1.42 -6.54 -5.66
C TYR A 25 -0.03 -6.28 -5.20
N ALA A 26 -0.70 -5.27 -5.77
CA ALA A 26 -2.13 -5.05 -5.50
C ALA A 26 -2.98 -6.24 -5.96
N LEU A 27 -2.71 -6.78 -7.17
CA LEU A 27 -3.37 -7.98 -7.68
C LEU A 27 -3.08 -9.22 -6.82
N ALA A 28 -1.85 -9.38 -6.32
CA ALA A 28 -1.52 -10.45 -5.39
C ALA A 28 -2.34 -10.36 -4.10
N GLY A 29 -2.56 -9.15 -3.57
CA GLY A 29 -3.48 -8.91 -2.44
C GLY A 29 -4.91 -9.39 -2.75
N MET A 30 -5.44 -9.04 -3.92
CA MET A 30 -6.78 -9.51 -4.34
C MET A 30 -6.87 -11.03 -4.50
N ILE A 31 -5.80 -11.68 -4.96
CA ILE A 31 -5.73 -13.14 -5.05
C ILE A 31 -5.76 -13.76 -3.65
N ILE A 32 -5.01 -13.21 -2.69
CA ILE A 32 -5.03 -13.65 -1.28
C ILE A 32 -6.45 -13.55 -0.73
N GLU A 33 -7.11 -12.41 -0.92
CA GLU A 33 -8.49 -12.20 -0.44
C GLU A 33 -9.46 -13.20 -1.03
N LYS A 34 -9.37 -13.44 -2.34
CA LYS A 34 -10.21 -14.40 -3.05
C LYS A 34 -9.98 -15.83 -2.55
N ALA A 35 -8.73 -16.20 -2.30
CA ALA A 35 -8.35 -17.55 -1.85
C ALA A 35 -8.68 -17.80 -0.37
N ALA A 36 -8.53 -16.79 0.49
CA ALA A 36 -8.72 -16.91 1.94
C ALA A 36 -10.15 -16.58 2.40
N GLY A 37 -10.92 -15.81 1.62
CA GLY A 37 -12.25 -15.33 2.02
C GLY A 37 -12.23 -14.28 3.13
N ARG A 38 -11.06 -13.69 3.41
CA ARG A 38 -10.82 -12.62 4.39
C ARG A 38 -10.01 -11.51 3.73
N SER A 39 -9.98 -10.32 4.34
CA SER A 39 -9.17 -9.22 3.81
C SER A 39 -7.67 -9.52 3.88
N VAL A 40 -6.88 -8.96 2.96
CA VAL A 40 -5.42 -9.14 2.98
C VAL A 40 -4.81 -8.58 4.27
N ALA A 41 -5.39 -7.52 4.82
CA ALA A 41 -4.99 -6.92 6.10
C ALA A 41 -5.12 -7.91 7.26
N GLN A 42 -6.22 -8.68 7.31
CA GLN A 42 -6.43 -9.72 8.31
C GLN A 42 -5.43 -10.87 8.13
N GLU A 43 -5.20 -11.32 6.89
CA GLU A 43 -4.21 -12.37 6.63
C GLU A 43 -2.80 -11.95 7.06
N PHE A 44 -2.43 -10.68 6.90
CA PHE A 44 -1.15 -10.17 7.37
C PHE A 44 -1.08 -10.10 8.90
N ALA A 45 -2.12 -9.58 9.54
CA ALA A 45 -2.20 -9.51 10.99
C ALA A 45 -2.10 -10.89 11.66
N ASP A 46 -2.83 -11.88 11.15
CA ASP A 46 -2.93 -13.20 11.77
C ASP A 46 -1.69 -14.08 11.54
N ARG A 47 -0.98 -13.87 10.42
CA ARG A 47 0.12 -14.76 10.00
C ARG A 47 1.51 -14.19 10.21
N PHE A 48 1.66 -12.87 10.15
CA PHE A 48 2.98 -12.23 10.12
C PHE A 48 3.17 -11.18 11.22
N PHE A 49 2.12 -10.45 11.60
CA PHE A 49 2.25 -9.43 12.65
C PHE A 49 2.08 -10.04 14.05
N GLY A 50 2.24 -9.19 15.06
CA GLY A 50 1.93 -9.53 16.45
C GLY A 50 3.10 -10.11 17.25
N ALA A 51 2.77 -10.53 18.48
CA ALA A 51 3.75 -10.86 19.52
C ALA A 51 4.63 -12.07 19.19
N SER A 52 4.13 -13.03 18.39
CA SER A 52 4.89 -14.21 17.98
C SER A 52 6.21 -13.88 17.29
N TYR A 53 6.25 -12.74 16.60
CA TYR A 53 7.43 -12.24 15.89
C TYR A 53 7.94 -10.90 16.44
N GLY A 54 7.36 -10.42 17.56
CA GLY A 54 7.66 -9.11 18.13
C GLY A 54 7.20 -7.92 17.28
N LEU A 55 6.32 -8.15 16.30
CA LEU A 55 5.81 -7.13 15.37
C LEU A 55 4.48 -6.54 15.87
N THR A 56 4.45 -6.04 17.10
CA THR A 56 3.22 -5.53 17.76
C THR A 56 2.83 -4.12 17.34
N ASP A 57 3.75 -3.39 16.70
CA ASP A 57 3.56 -2.03 16.18
C ASP A 57 3.70 -2.00 14.66
N THR A 58 3.22 -3.06 13.99
CA THR A 58 3.22 -3.21 12.54
C THR A 58 1.78 -3.28 12.04
N TYR A 59 1.46 -2.44 11.05
CA TYR A 59 0.10 -2.23 10.58
C TYR A 59 0.05 -2.26 9.05
N TYR A 60 -1.07 -2.70 8.49
CA TYR A 60 -1.37 -2.61 7.07
C TYR A 60 -2.75 -1.99 6.89
N ALA A 61 -2.82 -0.80 6.28
CA ALA A 61 -4.05 -0.11 5.98
C ALA A 61 -3.97 0.51 4.57
N ALA A 62 -5.08 0.48 3.84
CA ALA A 62 -5.20 1.15 2.54
C ALA A 62 -5.54 2.65 2.65
N GLY A 63 -5.74 3.15 3.87
CA GLY A 63 -6.11 4.53 4.18
C GLY A 63 -5.42 5.02 5.46
N PRO A 64 -5.90 6.13 6.06
CA PRO A 64 -5.27 6.70 7.25
C PRO A 64 -5.27 5.71 8.42
N TYR A 65 -4.19 5.75 9.21
CA TYR A 65 -4.09 4.97 10.44
C TYR A 65 -4.86 5.65 11.59
N PRO A 66 -5.30 4.89 12.61
CA PRO A 66 -5.87 5.49 13.82
C PRO A 66 -4.91 6.47 14.48
N ASP A 67 -5.43 7.54 15.10
CA ASP A 67 -4.62 8.59 15.74
C ASP A 67 -3.53 8.05 16.66
N ALA A 68 -3.84 7.04 17.47
CA ALA A 68 -2.87 6.41 18.38
C ALA A 68 -1.67 5.76 17.67
N VAL A 69 -1.81 5.37 16.40
CA VAL A 69 -0.70 4.93 15.55
C VAL A 69 0.00 6.15 14.97
N THR A 70 -0.75 7.05 14.35
CA THR A 70 -0.22 8.23 13.64
C THR A 70 0.58 9.17 14.56
N ASP A 71 0.17 9.35 15.81
CA ASP A 71 0.86 10.13 16.84
C ASP A 71 2.29 9.64 17.12
N ARG A 72 2.53 8.35 16.90
CA ARG A 72 3.82 7.68 17.14
C ARG A 72 4.63 7.49 15.86
N MET A 73 4.04 7.75 14.69
CA MET A 73 4.71 7.64 13.40
C MET A 73 5.74 8.77 13.24
N ALA A 74 6.85 8.46 12.57
CA ALA A 74 7.79 9.46 12.11
C ALA A 74 7.13 10.39 11.08
N ALA A 75 7.51 11.67 11.12
CA ALA A 75 6.97 12.65 10.20
C ALA A 75 7.57 12.52 8.79
N GLY A 76 6.70 12.48 7.79
CA GLY A 76 7.10 12.60 6.38
C GLY A 76 7.19 14.06 5.98
N TYR A 77 8.25 14.42 5.27
CA TYR A 77 8.45 15.77 4.71
C TYR A 77 8.88 15.64 3.26
N LEU A 78 8.37 16.52 2.40
CA LEU A 78 8.84 16.68 1.03
C LEU A 78 9.67 17.97 0.92
N TRP A 79 10.79 17.90 0.20
CA TRP A 79 11.62 19.07 -0.10
C TRP A 79 12.05 19.07 -1.57
N GLU A 80 11.09 19.34 -2.45
CA GLU A 80 11.30 19.40 -3.91
C GLU A 80 10.80 20.75 -4.44
N PRO A 81 11.55 21.84 -4.23
CA PRO A 81 11.07 23.20 -4.53
C PRO A 81 10.84 23.48 -6.01
N GLU A 82 11.44 22.66 -6.89
CA GLU A 82 11.34 22.78 -8.34
C GLU A 82 10.00 22.28 -8.89
N ILE A 83 9.27 21.42 -8.15
CA ILE A 83 7.96 20.91 -8.56
C ILE A 83 6.89 21.90 -8.11
N THR A 84 6.38 22.69 -9.05
CA THR A 84 5.47 23.80 -8.76
C THR A 84 4.17 23.33 -8.10
N GLU A 85 3.65 22.19 -8.52
CA GLU A 85 2.43 21.56 -8.02
C GLU A 85 2.58 21.10 -6.56
N MET A 86 3.81 20.81 -6.12
CA MET A 86 4.10 20.30 -4.78
C MET A 86 4.53 21.38 -3.79
N LYS A 87 4.61 22.64 -4.21
CA LYS A 87 4.93 23.77 -3.33
C LYS A 87 4.12 23.82 -2.02
N PRO A 88 2.81 23.48 -1.99
CA PRO A 88 2.05 23.46 -0.74
C PRO A 88 2.55 22.44 0.30
N LEU A 89 3.29 21.42 -0.12
CA LEU A 89 3.75 20.32 0.74
C LEU A 89 5.16 20.56 1.31
N LEU A 90 5.87 21.59 0.85
CA LEU A 90 7.28 21.81 1.21
C LEU A 90 7.44 22.03 2.71
N GLY A 91 8.24 21.15 3.34
CA GLY A 91 8.54 21.23 4.77
C GLY A 91 7.33 21.05 5.70
N GLN A 92 6.17 20.64 5.17
CA GLN A 92 5.00 20.35 5.97
C GLN A 92 5.10 18.96 6.59
N ASP A 93 4.63 18.81 7.83
CA ASP A 93 4.47 17.50 8.46
C ASP A 93 3.29 16.77 7.81
N MET A 94 3.59 15.72 7.06
CA MET A 94 2.61 14.98 6.27
C MET A 94 1.94 13.84 7.03
N ARG A 95 2.17 13.66 8.35
CA ARG A 95 1.59 12.52 9.11
C ARG A 95 0.07 12.50 9.11
N LEU A 96 -0.54 13.67 9.16
CA LEU A 96 -1.98 13.84 9.32
C LEU A 96 -2.67 14.24 8.00
N GLN A 97 -1.94 14.31 6.90
CA GLN A 97 -2.55 14.67 5.62
C GLN A 97 -3.27 13.46 5.04
N ASP A 98 -4.59 13.59 4.92
CA ASP A 98 -5.39 12.71 4.09
C ASP A 98 -5.14 13.07 2.62
N MET A 99 -4.58 12.11 1.87
CA MET A 99 -4.28 12.26 0.44
C MET A 99 -5.31 11.54 -0.45
N SER A 100 -6.46 11.15 0.10
CA SER A 100 -7.54 10.49 -0.64
C SER A 100 -8.49 11.42 -1.40
#